data_AF-D5CU77-F1
#
_entry.id   AF-D5CU77-F1
#
_cell.length_a   1.000
_cell.length_b   1.000
_cell.length_c   1.000
_cell.angle_alpha   90.00
_cell.angle_beta   90.00
_cell.angle_gamma   90.00
#
_symmetry.space_group_name_H-M   'P 1'
#
loop_
_entity.id
_entity.type
_entity.pdbx_description
1 polymer ?
#
loop_
_entity_poly.entity_id
_entity_poly.type
_entity_poly.pdbx_seq_one_letter_code
_entity_poly.pdbx_strand_id
1 'polypeptide(L)'
;MQSWQIRISGALIALFLAGCATPVSTNIKPSAANVAKFNDLSELNVVATLEKNVNEARNADMPFLAPNYFREAAQVLSECQSALGNKPKDVLVNNAAKGDAILEKGRAVMDIVKYRFAKELEYRAQLLEHDAPKLLPKEYEKVIGELSGLIEKVEREQPASIDKEKEALLKSMLDLVIKSVQAGALHESELINADSKAKNADKQAPLTYAEALRVYQESKSQIAAAHHDKELVQRLGAEATFAARHAQQVNERVALLQAQLKVSAAGSAMTGGVMVGGAMAGGSSGAQVGAQLDGKTAGSATERVSLEKIVLQEEDRLRSISTALGMKDLRDLPLEKQVEEIKRAAAEAAQQPNGAVAAKDFEARLEAANSGIQQGVAELAKKDKLLAEKDQKLESQATQLAEKDAQIKTLTDKVMKLEAAPKPAKKSRTVKPKVSQPVKK
;
A
#
# COMPACT_ATOMS: atom_id res chain seq x y z
N MET A 1 29.96 -19.25 -29.41
CA MET A 1 29.03 -19.74 -30.44
C MET A 1 28.08 -20.73 -29.80
N GLN A 2 26.88 -20.31 -29.44
CA GLN A 2 25.80 -21.20 -29.02
C GLN A 2 24.48 -20.48 -29.27
N SER A 3 23.84 -20.85 -30.38
CA SER A 3 22.53 -20.42 -30.81
C SER A 3 21.47 -21.12 -29.96
N TRP A 4 20.60 -20.37 -29.28
CA TRP A 4 19.39 -20.92 -28.69
C TRP A 4 18.16 -20.26 -29.31
N GLN A 5 17.50 -21.02 -30.17
CA GLN A 5 16.20 -20.69 -30.72
C GLN A 5 15.12 -21.02 -29.69
N ILE A 6 14.36 -20.02 -29.26
CA ILE A 6 13.09 -20.24 -28.57
C ILE A 6 12.01 -20.22 -29.63
N ARG A 7 11.49 -21.42 -29.92
CA ARG A 7 10.34 -21.64 -30.80
C ARG A 7 9.05 -21.29 -30.07
N ILE A 8 8.23 -20.56 -30.80
CA ILE A 8 6.83 -20.27 -30.56
C ILE A 8 6.05 -21.59 -30.57
N SER A 9 5.40 -21.92 -29.46
CA SER A 9 4.34 -22.93 -29.38
C SER A 9 3.12 -22.28 -28.74
N GLY A 10 2.32 -21.62 -29.57
CA GLY A 10 0.93 -21.34 -29.26
C GLY A 10 0.07 -22.54 -29.64
N ALA A 11 -0.79 -23.00 -28.74
CA ALA A 11 -2.02 -23.70 -29.08
C ALA A 11 -2.90 -23.88 -27.82
N LEU A 12 -4.14 -23.41 -27.95
CA LEU A 12 -5.36 -23.96 -27.36
C LEU A 12 -5.37 -24.31 -25.87
N ILE A 13 -5.97 -23.42 -25.07
CA ILE A 13 -7.12 -23.75 -24.19
C ILE A 13 -7.96 -22.47 -24.10
N ALA A 14 -8.94 -22.34 -24.99
CA ALA A 14 -10.08 -21.44 -24.84
C ALA A 14 -11.33 -22.29 -24.99
N LEU A 15 -11.57 -23.15 -24.00
CA LEU A 15 -12.88 -23.75 -23.76
C LEU A 15 -13.77 -22.62 -23.23
N PHE A 16 -14.32 -21.85 -24.18
CA PHE A 16 -15.47 -21.01 -23.90
C PHE A 16 -16.57 -21.91 -23.34
N LEU A 17 -16.84 -21.72 -22.06
CA LEU A 17 -18.08 -22.11 -21.40
C LEU A 17 -19.23 -21.35 -22.07
N ALA A 18 -19.62 -21.77 -23.28
CA ALA A 18 -20.94 -21.48 -23.82
C ALA A 18 -21.92 -22.35 -23.04
N GLY A 19 -22.20 -21.95 -21.79
CA GLY A 19 -23.37 -22.44 -21.07
C GLY A 19 -24.59 -22.07 -21.89
N CYS A 20 -25.26 -23.09 -22.44
CA CYS A 20 -26.52 -22.93 -23.14
C CYS A 20 -27.54 -22.31 -22.19
N ALA A 21 -27.66 -20.98 -22.22
CA ALA A 21 -28.82 -20.29 -21.70
C ALA A 21 -30.01 -20.71 -22.58
N THR A 22 -30.75 -21.74 -22.16
CA THR A 22 -32.06 -22.01 -22.75
C THR A 22 -32.86 -20.71 -22.64
N PRO A 23 -33.33 -20.12 -23.74
CA PRO A 23 -34.09 -18.89 -23.67
C PRO A 23 -35.34 -19.15 -22.84
N VAL A 24 -35.68 -18.21 -21.94
CA VAL A 24 -37.01 -18.20 -21.34
C VAL A 24 -37.96 -18.01 -22.52
N SER A 25 -38.64 -19.08 -22.94
CA SER A 25 -39.62 -18.98 -24.01
C SER A 25 -40.84 -18.26 -23.45
N THR A 26 -40.82 -16.93 -23.47
CA THR A 26 -42.01 -16.16 -23.12
C THR A 26 -42.94 -16.24 -24.34
N ASN A 27 -43.66 -17.35 -24.47
CA ASN A 27 -44.68 -17.51 -25.52
C ASN A 27 -45.93 -16.67 -25.14
N ILE A 28 -45.71 -15.36 -25.02
CA ILE A 28 -46.69 -14.37 -24.60
C ILE A 28 -47.51 -14.03 -25.83
N LYS A 29 -48.79 -14.41 -25.76
CA LYS A 29 -49.78 -13.97 -26.73
C LYS A 29 -50.26 -12.57 -26.35
N PRO A 30 -50.26 -11.59 -27.28
CA PRO A 30 -50.82 -10.28 -27.00
C PRO A 30 -52.32 -10.39 -26.71
N SER A 31 -52.81 -9.62 -25.75
CA SER A 31 -54.25 -9.53 -25.51
C SER A 31 -54.93 -8.65 -26.57
N ALA A 32 -56.24 -8.75 -26.69
CA ALA A 32 -57.01 -7.85 -27.56
C ALA A 32 -56.79 -6.36 -27.18
N ALA A 33 -56.58 -6.07 -25.90
CA ALA A 33 -56.25 -4.73 -25.43
C ALA A 33 -54.87 -4.28 -25.94
N ASN A 34 -53.85 -5.15 -25.94
CA ASN A 34 -52.54 -4.81 -26.52
C ASN A 34 -52.66 -4.51 -28.01
N VAL A 35 -53.40 -5.32 -28.77
CA VAL A 35 -53.61 -5.09 -30.22
C VAL A 35 -54.35 -3.77 -30.48
N ALA A 36 -55.38 -3.47 -29.70
CA ALA A 36 -56.16 -2.23 -29.83
C ALA A 36 -55.30 -0.96 -29.68
N LYS A 37 -54.27 -0.95 -28.82
CA LYS A 37 -53.36 0.19 -28.64
C LYS A 37 -52.65 0.60 -29.94
N PHE A 38 -52.43 -0.33 -30.86
CA PHE A 38 -51.65 -0.13 -32.08
C PHE A 38 -52.52 -0.08 -33.35
N ASN A 39 -53.74 -0.61 -33.32
CA ASN A 39 -54.55 -0.83 -34.52
C ASN A 39 -54.91 0.47 -35.28
N ASP A 40 -55.11 1.56 -34.54
CA ASP A 40 -55.50 2.86 -35.10
C ASP A 40 -54.31 3.74 -35.51
N LEU A 41 -53.08 3.30 -35.21
CA LEU A 41 -51.87 4.03 -35.56
C LEU A 41 -51.47 3.82 -37.03
N SER A 42 -50.73 4.77 -37.60
CA SER A 42 -50.02 4.56 -38.86
C SER A 42 -48.87 3.56 -38.66
N GLU A 43 -48.39 2.91 -39.72
CA GLU A 43 -47.27 1.96 -39.62
C GLU A 43 -46.03 2.56 -38.93
N LEU A 44 -45.69 3.80 -39.27
CA LEU A 44 -44.59 4.53 -38.63
C LEU A 44 -44.86 4.76 -37.13
N ASN A 45 -46.08 5.16 -36.77
CA ASN A 45 -46.45 5.41 -35.38
C ASN A 45 -46.54 4.12 -34.55
N VAL A 46 -46.83 2.97 -35.15
CA VAL A 46 -46.75 1.66 -34.49
C VAL A 46 -45.32 1.39 -34.02
N VAL A 47 -44.35 1.50 -34.94
CA VAL A 47 -42.93 1.26 -34.64
C VAL A 47 -42.40 2.28 -33.63
N ALA A 48 -42.70 3.57 -33.83
CA ALA A 48 -42.27 4.64 -32.93
C ALA A 48 -42.83 4.49 -31.50
N THR A 49 -44.07 4.01 -31.37
CA THR A 49 -44.70 3.76 -30.06
C THR A 49 -44.01 2.60 -29.34
N LEU A 50 -43.74 1.49 -30.04
CA LEU A 50 -43.00 0.37 -29.45
C LEU A 50 -41.57 0.78 -29.07
N GLU A 51 -40.88 1.54 -29.91
CA GLU A 51 -39.54 2.07 -29.64
C GLU A 51 -39.52 2.92 -28.38
N LYS A 52 -40.49 3.83 -28.24
CA LYS A 52 -40.70 4.61 -27.01
C LYS A 52 -40.85 3.69 -25.80
N ASN A 53 -41.71 2.68 -25.86
CA ASN A 53 -41.96 1.76 -24.74
C ASN A 53 -40.70 0.96 -24.35
N VAL A 54 -39.91 0.51 -25.33
CA VAL A 54 -38.62 -0.17 -25.09
C VAL A 54 -37.60 0.77 -24.45
N ASN A 55 -37.54 2.03 -24.88
CA ASN A 55 -36.64 3.03 -24.29
C ASN A 55 -37.07 3.39 -22.85
N GLU A 56 -38.37 3.51 -22.57
CA GLU A 56 -38.88 3.68 -21.20
C GLU A 56 -38.49 2.49 -20.31
N ALA A 57 -38.61 1.26 -20.81
CA ALA A 57 -38.20 0.06 -20.09
C ALA A 57 -36.69 0.03 -19.83
N ARG A 58 -35.86 0.45 -20.79
CA ARG A 58 -34.41 0.60 -20.61
C ARG A 58 -34.09 1.58 -19.47
N ASN A 59 -34.74 2.75 -19.48
CA ASN A 59 -34.54 3.78 -18.47
C ASN A 59 -35.04 3.37 -17.08
N ALA A 60 -35.99 2.42 -17.02
CA ALA A 60 -36.47 1.84 -15.77
C ALA A 60 -35.59 0.71 -15.21
N ASP A 61 -34.38 0.49 -15.75
CA ASP A 61 -33.44 -0.58 -15.38
C ASP A 61 -33.98 -2.01 -15.66
N MET A 62 -34.96 -2.16 -16.56
CA MET A 62 -35.41 -3.48 -17.02
C MET A 62 -34.29 -4.36 -17.59
N PRO A 63 -33.24 -3.85 -18.28
CA PRO A 63 -32.14 -4.68 -18.74
C PRO A 63 -31.41 -5.43 -17.62
N PHE A 64 -31.45 -4.91 -16.39
CA PHE A 64 -30.85 -5.56 -15.23
C PHE A 64 -31.88 -6.33 -14.39
N LEU A 65 -33.08 -5.76 -14.20
CA LEU A 65 -34.10 -6.31 -13.32
C LEU A 65 -35.01 -7.36 -13.99
N ALA A 66 -35.09 -7.37 -15.32
CA ALA A 66 -35.76 -8.39 -16.11
C ALA A 66 -35.06 -8.60 -17.48
N PRO A 67 -33.76 -8.94 -17.51
CA PRO A 67 -32.95 -9.09 -18.72
C PRO A 67 -33.57 -9.91 -19.86
N ASN A 68 -34.24 -11.05 -19.61
CA ASN A 68 -34.75 -11.86 -20.74
C ASN A 68 -35.98 -11.21 -21.38
N TYR A 69 -36.90 -10.65 -20.58
CA TYR A 69 -38.05 -9.90 -21.10
C TYR A 69 -37.60 -8.67 -21.89
N PHE A 70 -36.61 -7.91 -21.39
CA PHE A 70 -36.07 -6.77 -22.11
C PHE A 70 -35.45 -7.18 -23.45
N ARG A 71 -34.64 -8.25 -23.45
CA ARG A 71 -33.98 -8.77 -24.65
C ARG A 71 -35.00 -9.21 -25.70
N GLU A 72 -36.06 -9.90 -25.31
CA GLU A 72 -37.11 -10.34 -26.24
C GLU A 72 -37.92 -9.15 -26.78
N ALA A 73 -38.27 -8.17 -25.95
CA ALA A 73 -38.95 -6.96 -26.42
C ALA A 73 -38.09 -6.15 -27.41
N ALA A 74 -36.78 -6.03 -27.15
CA ALA A 74 -35.84 -5.38 -28.05
C ALA A 74 -35.69 -6.13 -29.38
N GLN A 75 -35.72 -7.47 -29.35
CA GLN A 75 -35.73 -8.31 -30.55
C GLN A 75 -36.99 -8.04 -31.39
N VAL A 76 -38.17 -8.02 -30.75
CA VAL A 76 -39.45 -7.73 -31.43
C VAL A 76 -39.48 -6.32 -32.03
N LEU A 77 -38.86 -5.34 -31.37
CA LEU A 77 -38.70 -4.00 -31.95
C LEU A 77 -37.85 -4.02 -33.23
N SER A 78 -36.72 -4.74 -33.22
CA SER A 78 -35.88 -4.91 -34.42
C SER A 78 -36.65 -5.57 -35.58
N GLU A 79 -37.49 -6.55 -35.27
CA GLU A 79 -38.38 -7.19 -36.25
C GLU A 79 -39.43 -6.21 -36.80
N CYS A 80 -40.04 -5.37 -35.95
CA CYS A 80 -40.98 -4.33 -36.39
C CYS A 80 -40.30 -3.29 -37.30
N GLN A 81 -39.10 -2.84 -36.94
CA GLN A 81 -38.32 -1.89 -37.74
C GLN A 81 -37.99 -2.47 -39.12
N SER A 82 -37.62 -3.75 -39.19
CA SER A 82 -37.33 -4.44 -40.45
C SER A 82 -38.58 -4.68 -41.32
N ALA A 83 -39.75 -4.82 -40.68
CA ALA A 83 -41.03 -5.04 -41.33
C ALA A 83 -41.68 -3.75 -41.88
N LEU A 84 -41.25 -2.57 -41.43
CA LEU A 84 -41.79 -1.28 -41.83
C LEU A 84 -41.66 -1.06 -43.35
N GLY A 85 -42.79 -0.86 -44.03
CA GLY A 85 -42.86 -0.74 -45.49
C GLY A 85 -42.65 -2.04 -46.28
N ASN A 86 -42.29 -3.14 -45.61
CA ASN A 86 -41.99 -4.44 -46.22
C ASN A 86 -43.03 -5.52 -45.90
N LYS A 87 -43.87 -5.31 -44.88
CA LYS A 87 -44.89 -6.25 -44.42
C LYS A 87 -46.23 -5.55 -44.25
N PRO A 88 -47.36 -6.28 -44.34
CA PRO A 88 -48.68 -5.75 -44.06
C PRO A 88 -48.78 -5.12 -42.65
N LYS A 89 -49.60 -4.06 -42.53
CA LYS A 89 -49.84 -3.34 -41.27
C LYS A 89 -50.27 -4.27 -40.12
N ASP A 90 -51.10 -5.28 -40.39
CA ASP A 90 -51.56 -6.23 -39.38
C ASP A 90 -50.41 -7.03 -38.76
N VAL A 91 -49.37 -7.35 -39.54
CA VAL A 91 -48.15 -8.01 -39.03
C VAL A 91 -47.38 -7.07 -38.10
N LEU A 92 -47.24 -5.80 -38.49
CA LEU A 92 -46.60 -4.77 -37.66
C LEU A 92 -47.35 -4.56 -36.33
N VAL A 93 -48.68 -4.42 -36.40
CA VAL A 93 -49.55 -4.25 -35.23
C VAL A 93 -49.45 -5.47 -34.30
N ASN A 94 -49.49 -6.69 -34.84
CA ASN A 94 -49.37 -7.91 -34.04
C ASN A 94 -48.00 -8.05 -33.36
N ASN A 95 -46.91 -7.74 -34.08
CA ASN A 95 -45.57 -7.76 -33.50
C ASN A 95 -45.42 -6.69 -32.42
N ALA A 96 -45.88 -5.46 -32.66
CA ALA A 96 -45.81 -4.39 -31.67
C ALA A 96 -46.64 -4.70 -30.42
N ALA A 97 -47.84 -5.26 -30.60
CA ALA A 97 -48.67 -5.73 -29.48
C ALA A 97 -47.98 -6.85 -28.68
N LYS A 98 -47.28 -7.78 -29.36
CA LYS A 98 -46.47 -8.81 -28.69
C LYS A 98 -45.34 -8.19 -27.88
N GLY A 99 -44.59 -7.25 -28.46
CA GLY A 99 -43.51 -6.52 -27.78
C GLY A 99 -44.00 -5.78 -26.54
N ASP A 100 -45.14 -5.08 -26.65
CA ASP A 100 -45.76 -4.38 -25.53
C ASP A 100 -46.20 -5.34 -24.41
N ALA A 101 -46.79 -6.48 -24.77
CA ALA A 101 -47.18 -7.52 -23.80
C ALA A 101 -45.97 -8.15 -23.09
N ILE A 102 -44.84 -8.33 -23.79
CA ILE A 102 -43.57 -8.76 -23.18
C ILE A 102 -43.09 -7.72 -22.17
N LEU A 103 -43.11 -6.43 -22.52
CA LEU A 103 -42.71 -5.34 -21.62
C LEU A 103 -43.62 -5.26 -20.38
N GLU A 104 -44.93 -5.44 -20.54
CA GLU A 104 -45.88 -5.49 -19.42
C GLU A 104 -45.55 -6.62 -18.44
N LYS A 105 -45.27 -7.83 -18.93
CA LYS A 105 -44.80 -8.93 -18.06
C LYS A 105 -43.44 -8.64 -17.44
N GLY A 106 -42.51 -8.06 -18.20
CA GLY A 106 -41.21 -7.63 -17.70
C GLY A 106 -41.35 -6.69 -16.50
N ARG A 107 -42.26 -5.71 -16.55
CA ARG A 107 -42.53 -4.81 -15.43
C ARG A 107 -43.02 -5.56 -14.18
N ALA A 108 -43.96 -6.50 -14.33
CA ALA A 108 -44.43 -7.31 -13.21
C ALA A 108 -43.30 -8.14 -12.58
N VAL A 109 -42.40 -8.69 -13.40
CA VAL A 109 -41.22 -9.42 -12.93
C VAL A 109 -40.22 -8.51 -12.21
N MET A 110 -40.01 -7.28 -12.71
CA MET A 110 -39.18 -6.29 -12.01
C MET A 110 -39.72 -6.00 -10.61
N ASP A 111 -41.04 -5.92 -10.43
CA ASP A 111 -41.64 -5.69 -9.12
C ASP A 111 -41.41 -6.87 -8.17
N ILE A 112 -41.48 -8.11 -8.69
CA ILE A 112 -41.12 -9.32 -7.93
C ILE A 112 -39.64 -9.28 -7.54
N VAL A 113 -38.74 -8.91 -8.46
CA VAL A 113 -37.29 -8.81 -8.21
C VAL A 113 -37.00 -7.73 -7.18
N LYS A 114 -37.59 -6.54 -7.30
CA LYS A 114 -37.45 -5.45 -6.32
C LYS A 114 -37.90 -5.87 -4.93
N TYR A 115 -39.03 -6.58 -4.84
CA TYR A 115 -39.52 -7.09 -3.57
C TYR A 115 -38.59 -8.18 -2.99
N ARG A 116 -38.19 -9.16 -3.81
CA ARG A 116 -37.41 -10.30 -3.35
C ARG A 116 -35.95 -9.96 -3.05
N PHE A 117 -35.36 -9.02 -3.76
CA PHE A 117 -33.94 -8.65 -3.66
C PHE A 117 -33.72 -7.23 -3.13
N ALA A 118 -34.64 -6.72 -2.31
CA ALA A 118 -34.60 -5.34 -1.82
C ALA A 118 -33.24 -4.97 -1.20
N LYS A 119 -32.66 -5.85 -0.38
CA LYS A 119 -31.36 -5.62 0.28
C LYS A 119 -30.18 -5.72 -0.68
N GLU A 120 -30.20 -6.65 -1.61
CA GLU A 120 -29.15 -6.81 -2.62
C GLU A 120 -29.12 -5.59 -3.56
N LEU A 121 -30.31 -5.09 -3.93
CA LEU A 121 -30.42 -3.87 -4.74
C LEU A 121 -29.96 -2.63 -3.96
N GLU A 122 -30.24 -2.56 -2.65
CA GLU A 122 -29.69 -1.53 -1.77
C GLU A 122 -28.16 -1.59 -1.74
N TYR A 123 -27.56 -2.77 -1.53
CA TYR A 123 -26.11 -2.91 -1.56
C TYR A 123 -25.51 -2.64 -2.93
N ARG A 124 -26.19 -3.00 -4.04
CA ARG A 124 -25.75 -2.58 -5.38
C ARG A 124 -25.69 -1.06 -5.50
N ALA A 125 -26.69 -0.35 -4.99
CA ALA A 125 -26.69 1.11 -4.99
C ALA A 125 -25.52 1.66 -4.17
N GLN A 126 -25.25 1.11 -2.98
CA GLN A 126 -24.10 1.50 -2.15
C GLN A 126 -22.76 1.19 -2.84
N LEU A 127 -22.64 0.05 -3.52
CA LEU A 127 -21.43 -0.30 -4.30
C LEU A 127 -21.16 0.72 -5.41
N LEU A 128 -22.22 1.18 -6.11
CA LEU A 128 -22.10 2.22 -7.11
C LEU A 128 -21.75 3.58 -6.49
N GLU A 129 -22.37 3.94 -5.36
CA GLU A 129 -22.07 5.17 -4.61
C GLU A 129 -20.60 5.22 -4.17
N HIS A 130 -20.02 4.08 -3.80
CA HIS A 130 -18.63 3.96 -3.36
C HIS A 130 -17.65 3.60 -4.48
N ASP A 131 -18.00 3.83 -5.75
CA ASP A 131 -17.14 3.61 -6.91
C ASP A 131 -16.53 2.19 -7.01
N ALA A 132 -17.21 1.17 -6.46
CA ALA A 132 -16.76 -0.21 -6.48
C ALA A 132 -16.40 -0.73 -7.89
N PRO A 133 -17.13 -0.39 -8.99
CA PRO A 133 -16.75 -0.81 -10.33
C PRO A 133 -15.35 -0.34 -10.76
N LYS A 134 -14.89 0.80 -10.23
CA LYS A 134 -13.58 1.38 -10.54
C LYS A 134 -12.51 0.92 -9.56
N LEU A 135 -12.83 0.89 -8.26
CA LEU A 135 -11.87 0.56 -7.20
C LEU A 135 -11.63 -0.95 -7.06
N LEU A 136 -12.67 -1.76 -7.26
CA LEU A 136 -12.69 -3.21 -7.03
C LEU A 136 -13.39 -3.95 -8.19
N PRO A 137 -12.93 -3.79 -9.45
CA PRO A 137 -13.67 -4.22 -10.64
C PRO A 137 -13.97 -5.73 -10.66
N LYS A 138 -12.99 -6.57 -10.28
CA LYS A 138 -13.13 -8.03 -10.35
C LYS A 138 -14.15 -8.54 -9.33
N GLU A 139 -14.07 -8.03 -8.11
CA GLU A 139 -14.99 -8.38 -7.03
C GLU A 139 -16.40 -7.87 -7.33
N TYR A 140 -16.52 -6.65 -7.86
CA TYR A 140 -17.79 -6.08 -8.29
C TYR A 140 -18.44 -6.90 -9.41
N GLU A 141 -17.70 -7.19 -10.48
CA GLU A 141 -18.20 -8.01 -11.60
C GLU A 141 -18.68 -9.39 -11.12
N LYS A 142 -17.93 -10.02 -10.22
CA LYS A 142 -18.31 -11.31 -9.65
C LYS A 142 -19.65 -11.23 -8.91
N VAL A 143 -19.77 -10.30 -7.96
CA VAL A 143 -20.94 -10.18 -7.09
C VAL A 143 -22.18 -9.74 -7.88
N ILE A 144 -22.03 -8.81 -8.83
CA ILE A 144 -23.13 -8.39 -9.71
C ILE A 144 -23.52 -9.50 -10.70
N GLY A 145 -22.56 -10.31 -11.15
CA GLY A 145 -22.85 -11.49 -11.96
C GLY A 145 -23.68 -12.53 -11.19
N GLU A 146 -23.34 -12.79 -9.93
CA GLU A 146 -24.13 -13.67 -9.03
C GLU A 146 -25.55 -13.12 -8.83
N LEU A 147 -25.71 -11.82 -8.54
CA LEU A 147 -27.03 -11.18 -8.43
C LEU A 147 -27.84 -11.31 -9.72
N SER A 148 -27.22 -11.04 -10.87
CA SER A 148 -27.86 -11.15 -12.19
C SER A 148 -28.33 -12.59 -12.46
N GLY A 149 -27.52 -13.58 -12.10
CA GLY A 149 -27.89 -14.99 -12.21
C GLY A 149 -29.11 -15.36 -11.35
N LEU A 150 -29.23 -14.81 -10.14
CA LEU A 150 -30.41 -15.00 -9.30
C LEU A 150 -31.66 -14.31 -9.85
N ILE A 151 -31.51 -13.11 -10.42
CA ILE A 151 -32.60 -12.41 -11.12
C ILE A 151 -33.11 -13.27 -12.29
N GLU A 152 -32.21 -13.81 -13.10
CA GLU A 152 -32.60 -14.70 -14.21
C GLU A 152 -33.33 -15.97 -13.74
N LYS A 153 -32.97 -16.53 -12.57
CA LYS A 153 -33.71 -17.66 -11.97
C LYS A 153 -35.14 -17.28 -11.57
N VAL A 154 -35.34 -16.05 -11.08
CA VAL A 154 -36.69 -15.52 -10.80
C VAL A 154 -37.51 -15.42 -12.08
N GLU A 155 -36.93 -14.92 -13.17
CA GLU A 155 -37.64 -14.83 -14.46
C GLU A 155 -38.05 -16.21 -15.01
N ARG A 156 -37.23 -17.23 -14.77
CA ARG A 156 -37.46 -18.61 -15.21
C ARG A 156 -38.46 -19.36 -14.33
N GLU A 157 -39.00 -18.73 -13.29
CA GLU A 157 -39.83 -19.38 -12.27
C GLU A 157 -39.15 -20.63 -11.69
N GLN A 158 -37.83 -20.56 -11.46
CA GLN A 158 -37.02 -21.63 -10.89
C GLN A 158 -36.71 -21.32 -9.42
N PRO A 159 -37.67 -21.50 -8.47
CA PRO A 159 -37.52 -21.06 -7.09
C PRO A 159 -36.51 -21.91 -6.30
N ALA A 160 -36.19 -23.12 -6.77
CA ALA A 160 -35.27 -24.00 -6.08
C ALA A 160 -33.91 -23.31 -5.92
N SER A 161 -33.36 -23.32 -4.71
CA SER A 161 -32.06 -22.74 -4.30
C SER A 161 -31.92 -21.20 -4.26
N ILE A 162 -32.93 -20.41 -4.66
CA ILE A 162 -32.82 -18.94 -4.65
C ILE A 162 -32.53 -18.41 -3.24
N ASP A 163 -33.31 -18.83 -2.23
CA ASP A 163 -33.17 -18.29 -0.87
C ASP A 163 -31.82 -18.64 -0.22
N LYS A 164 -31.27 -19.82 -0.53
CA LYS A 164 -29.96 -20.26 -0.01
C LYS A 164 -28.80 -19.50 -0.66
N GLU A 165 -28.84 -19.33 -1.98
CA GLU A 165 -27.81 -18.58 -2.70
C GLU A 165 -27.86 -17.09 -2.37
N LYS A 166 -29.07 -16.57 -2.11
CA LYS A 166 -29.30 -15.20 -1.69
C LYS A 166 -28.56 -14.84 -0.40
N GLU A 167 -28.59 -15.69 0.62
CA GLU A 167 -27.90 -15.41 1.90
C GLU A 167 -26.37 -15.26 1.72
N ALA A 168 -25.77 -16.15 0.94
CA ALA A 168 -24.33 -16.11 0.64
C ALA A 168 -23.96 -14.87 -0.19
N LEU A 169 -24.80 -14.51 -1.16
CA LEU A 169 -24.65 -13.30 -1.97
C LEU A 169 -24.73 -12.05 -1.09
N LEU A 170 -25.73 -11.96 -0.21
CA LEU A 170 -25.98 -10.80 0.65
C LEU A 170 -24.75 -10.51 1.55
N LYS A 171 -24.13 -11.57 2.08
CA LYS A 171 -22.87 -11.44 2.84
C LYS A 171 -21.71 -10.95 1.94
N SER A 172 -21.57 -11.52 0.75
CA SER A 172 -20.50 -11.13 -0.19
C SER A 172 -20.66 -9.69 -0.69
N MET A 173 -21.90 -9.24 -0.90
CA MET A 173 -22.24 -7.86 -1.21
C MET A 173 -21.88 -6.91 -0.06
N LEU A 174 -22.27 -7.24 1.17
CA LEU A 174 -21.92 -6.43 2.34
C LEU A 174 -20.40 -6.34 2.54
N ASP A 175 -19.69 -7.46 2.43
CA ASP A 175 -18.23 -7.49 2.51
C ASP A 175 -17.59 -6.60 1.43
N LEU A 176 -18.16 -6.59 0.22
CA LEU A 176 -17.68 -5.73 -0.87
C LEU A 176 -18.02 -4.25 -0.63
N VAL A 177 -19.19 -3.93 -0.08
CA VAL A 177 -19.55 -2.56 0.33
C VAL A 177 -18.52 -2.05 1.33
N ILE A 178 -18.25 -2.81 2.39
CA ILE A 178 -17.27 -2.47 3.42
C ILE A 178 -15.90 -2.22 2.79
N LYS A 179 -15.44 -3.12 1.91
CA LYS A 179 -14.16 -2.96 1.21
C LYS A 179 -14.12 -1.72 0.32
N SER A 180 -15.23 -1.39 -0.35
CA SER A 180 -15.31 -0.21 -1.22
C SER A 180 -15.23 1.08 -0.41
N VAL A 181 -15.93 1.13 0.73
CA VAL A 181 -15.84 2.26 1.69
C VAL A 181 -14.42 2.41 2.22
N GLN A 182 -13.79 1.32 2.66
CA GLN A 182 -12.39 1.33 3.11
C GLN A 182 -11.43 1.79 2.00
N ALA A 183 -11.59 1.28 0.78
CA ALA A 183 -10.78 1.66 -0.36
C ALA A 183 -10.91 3.16 -0.63
N GLY A 184 -12.13 3.69 -0.74
CA GLY A 184 -12.33 5.13 -0.95
C GLY A 184 -11.73 6.00 0.16
N ALA A 185 -11.92 5.62 1.43
CA ALA A 185 -11.49 6.42 2.58
C ALA A 185 -9.99 6.34 2.88
N LEU A 186 -9.34 5.21 2.60
CA LEU A 186 -7.96 4.94 3.03
C LEU A 186 -6.95 4.88 1.88
N HIS A 187 -7.39 4.98 0.62
CA HIS A 187 -6.50 4.82 -0.53
C HIS A 187 -5.27 5.72 -0.48
N GLU A 188 -5.45 7.01 -0.17
CA GLU A 188 -4.33 7.96 -0.13
C GLU A 188 -3.30 7.55 0.94
N SER A 189 -3.77 7.28 2.17
CA SER A 189 -2.89 6.83 3.26
C SER A 189 -2.15 5.51 2.95
N GLU A 190 -2.79 4.59 2.22
CA GLU A 190 -2.17 3.34 1.77
C GLU A 190 -1.03 3.60 0.77
N LEU A 191 -1.26 4.49 -0.21
CA LEU A 191 -0.24 4.88 -1.19
C LEU A 191 0.95 5.57 -0.51
N ILE A 192 0.69 6.50 0.41
CA ILE A 192 1.75 7.23 1.15
C ILE A 192 2.55 6.28 2.04
N ASN A 193 1.90 5.37 2.74
CA ASN A 193 2.59 4.38 3.57
C ASN A 193 3.46 3.44 2.71
N ALA A 194 2.96 3.00 1.55
CA ALA A 194 3.72 2.17 0.62
C ALA A 194 4.94 2.90 0.06
N ASP A 195 4.80 4.16 -0.36
CA ASP A 195 5.91 5.00 -0.83
C ASP A 195 6.94 5.27 0.29
N SER A 196 6.47 5.60 1.49
CA SER A 196 7.32 5.81 2.66
C SER A 196 8.15 4.57 2.99
N LYS A 197 7.55 3.38 2.91
CA LYS A 197 8.27 2.11 3.05
C LYS A 197 9.33 1.91 1.96
N ALA A 198 9.00 2.21 0.70
CA ALA A 198 9.96 2.14 -0.40
C ALA A 198 11.15 3.09 -0.18
N LYS A 199 10.93 4.20 0.53
CA LYS A 199 11.94 5.16 1.01
C LYS A 199 12.56 4.81 2.36
N ASN A 200 12.47 3.55 2.81
CA ASN A 200 13.06 3.03 4.06
C ASN A 200 12.56 3.69 5.36
N ALA A 201 11.31 4.16 5.42
CA ALA A 201 10.74 4.73 6.64
C ALA A 201 10.76 3.77 7.83
N ASP A 202 10.67 2.46 7.60
CA ASP A 202 10.80 1.42 8.60
C ASP A 202 12.19 1.35 9.27
N LYS A 203 13.21 1.97 8.68
CA LYS A 203 14.57 2.02 9.22
C LYS A 203 14.98 3.42 9.66
N GLN A 204 14.56 4.43 8.90
CA GLN A 204 14.95 5.82 9.12
C GLN A 204 14.06 6.50 10.17
N ALA A 205 12.74 6.25 10.13
CA ALA A 205 11.76 6.79 11.07
C ALA A 205 10.84 5.67 11.63
N PRO A 206 11.41 4.64 12.29
CA PRO A 206 10.68 3.44 12.68
C PRO A 206 9.52 3.71 13.65
N LEU A 207 9.64 4.69 14.55
CA LEU A 207 8.59 4.97 15.52
C LEU A 207 7.38 5.64 14.86
N THR A 208 7.64 6.66 14.05
CA THR A 208 6.61 7.46 13.38
C THR A 208 5.92 6.63 12.30
N TYR A 209 6.67 5.83 11.56
CA TYR A 209 6.10 4.94 10.55
C TYR A 209 5.28 3.80 11.17
N ALA A 210 5.72 3.24 12.30
CA ALA A 210 4.91 2.24 13.03
C ALA A 210 3.59 2.83 13.53
N GLU A 211 3.60 4.08 14.00
CA GLU A 211 2.39 4.78 14.42
C GLU A 211 1.44 5.04 13.25
N ALA A 212 1.94 5.49 12.09
CA ALA A 212 1.13 5.67 10.90
C ALA A 212 0.44 4.36 10.45
N LEU A 213 1.17 3.24 10.49
CA LEU A 213 0.59 1.93 10.21
C LEU A 213 -0.46 1.52 11.26
N ARG A 214 -0.22 1.81 12.54
CA ARG A 214 -1.18 1.54 13.62
C ARG A 214 -2.49 2.30 13.39
N VAL A 215 -2.41 3.61 13.14
CA VAL A 215 -3.58 4.48 12.87
C VAL A 215 -4.32 4.01 11.61
N TYR A 216 -3.61 3.63 10.55
CA TYR A 216 -4.21 3.06 9.34
C TYR A 216 -4.99 1.78 9.63
N GLN A 217 -4.41 0.82 10.35
CA GLN A 217 -5.06 -0.46 10.66
C GLN A 217 -6.26 -0.27 11.61
N GLU A 218 -6.12 0.61 12.59
CA GLU A 218 -7.21 0.96 13.50
C GLU A 218 -8.37 1.63 12.74
N SER A 219 -8.08 2.61 11.90
CA SER A 219 -9.06 3.28 11.04
C SER A 219 -9.77 2.28 10.12
N LYS A 220 -9.02 1.36 9.50
CA LYS A 220 -9.57 0.28 8.68
C LYS A 220 -10.55 -0.60 9.44
N SER A 221 -10.19 -1.03 10.65
CA SER A 221 -11.05 -1.83 11.53
C SER A 221 -12.33 -1.07 11.93
N GLN A 222 -12.19 0.18 12.37
CA GLN A 222 -13.32 1.01 12.79
C GLN A 222 -14.26 1.33 11.62
N ILE A 223 -13.73 1.64 10.43
CA ILE A 223 -14.51 1.82 9.20
C ILE A 223 -15.25 0.54 8.84
N ALA A 224 -14.66 -0.64 9.03
CA ALA A 224 -15.38 -1.90 8.77
C ALA A 224 -16.62 -2.04 9.66
N ALA A 225 -16.47 -1.74 10.95
CA ALA A 225 -17.52 -1.85 11.95
C ALA A 225 -18.63 -0.79 11.76
N ALA A 226 -18.28 0.41 11.28
CA ALA A 226 -19.19 1.55 11.19
C ALA A 226 -19.23 2.16 9.78
N HIS A 227 -19.17 1.33 8.74
CA HIS A 227 -19.10 1.74 7.32
C HIS A 227 -20.25 2.63 6.85
N HIS A 228 -21.38 2.63 7.55
CA HIS A 228 -22.55 3.45 7.24
C HIS A 228 -22.46 4.88 7.82
N ASP A 229 -21.57 5.12 8.79
CA ASP A 229 -21.38 6.43 9.40
C ASP A 229 -20.40 7.25 8.55
N LYS A 230 -20.96 8.06 7.63
CA LYS A 230 -20.19 8.84 6.67
C LYS A 230 -19.23 9.83 7.34
N GLU A 231 -19.64 10.44 8.44
CA GLU A 231 -18.80 11.42 9.17
C GLU A 231 -17.63 10.72 9.85
N LEU A 232 -17.89 9.59 10.50
CA LEU A 232 -16.85 8.76 11.10
C LEU A 232 -15.87 8.23 10.06
N VAL A 233 -16.35 7.72 8.93
CA VAL A 233 -15.51 7.23 7.83
C VAL A 233 -14.60 8.32 7.29
N GLN A 234 -15.14 9.52 7.04
CA GLN A 234 -14.35 10.66 6.58
C GLN A 234 -13.29 11.08 7.60
N ARG A 235 -13.65 11.14 8.88
CA ARG A 235 -12.73 11.49 9.97
C ARG A 235 -11.59 10.48 10.08
N LEU A 236 -11.89 9.19 10.07
CA LEU A 236 -10.89 8.12 10.14
C LEU A 236 -9.99 8.09 8.90
N GLY A 237 -10.54 8.33 7.71
CA GLY A 237 -9.76 8.48 6.48
C GLY A 237 -8.79 9.66 6.54
N ALA A 238 -9.25 10.80 7.05
CA ALA A 238 -8.41 11.99 7.26
C ALA A 238 -7.33 11.75 8.31
N GLU A 239 -7.65 11.07 9.41
CA GLU A 239 -6.72 10.71 10.48
C GLU A 239 -5.60 9.78 9.97
N ALA A 240 -5.97 8.72 9.23
CA ALA A 240 -5.00 7.82 8.61
C ALA A 240 -4.11 8.54 7.58
N THR A 241 -4.69 9.43 6.77
CA THR A 241 -3.94 10.22 5.78
C THR A 241 -2.98 11.21 6.44
N PHE A 242 -3.43 11.88 7.49
CA PHE A 242 -2.60 12.77 8.30
C PHE A 242 -1.40 12.02 8.89
N ALA A 243 -1.64 10.86 9.53
CA ALA A 243 -0.58 10.06 10.13
C ALA A 243 0.42 9.54 9.08
N ALA A 244 -0.06 9.10 7.91
CA ALA A 244 0.79 8.66 6.81
C ALA A 244 1.67 9.79 6.27
N ARG A 245 1.09 10.98 6.05
CA ARG A 245 1.84 12.18 5.62
C ARG A 245 2.87 12.58 6.67
N HIS A 246 2.50 12.60 7.95
CA HIS A 246 3.41 12.91 9.04
C HIS A 246 4.63 11.96 9.03
N ALA A 247 4.41 10.65 8.94
CA ALA A 247 5.49 9.68 8.82
C ALA A 247 6.37 9.91 7.59
N GLN A 248 5.78 10.27 6.45
CA GLN A 248 6.53 10.63 5.25
C GLN A 248 7.44 11.85 5.48
N GLN A 249 6.91 12.92 6.10
CA GLN A 249 7.68 14.15 6.35
C GLN A 249 8.84 13.91 7.34
N VAL A 250 8.59 13.16 8.41
CA VAL A 250 9.65 12.78 9.36
C VAL A 250 10.72 11.95 8.66
N ASN A 251 10.32 10.97 7.83
CA ASN A 251 11.25 10.15 7.08
C ASN A 251 12.15 10.97 6.14
N GLU A 252 11.55 11.86 5.35
CA GLU A 252 12.27 12.73 4.43
C GLU A 252 13.26 13.65 5.18
N ARG A 253 12.85 14.20 6.32
CA ARG A 253 13.72 15.03 7.16
C ARG A 253 14.88 14.23 7.75
N VAL A 254 14.63 13.02 8.24
CA VAL A 254 15.70 12.14 8.74
C VAL A 254 16.70 11.83 7.63
N ALA A 255 16.21 11.51 6.42
CA ALA A 255 17.08 11.24 5.27
C ALA A 255 17.96 12.45 4.91
N LEU A 256 17.41 13.67 4.95
CA LEU A 256 18.17 14.90 4.73
C LEU A 256 19.26 15.10 5.79
N LEU A 257 18.95 14.92 7.07
CA LEU A 257 19.93 15.04 8.15
C LEU A 257 21.04 13.99 8.02
N GLN A 258 20.70 12.74 7.66
CA GLN A 258 21.68 11.68 7.37
C GLN A 258 22.63 12.08 6.23
N ALA A 259 22.09 12.68 5.16
CA ALA A 259 22.90 13.14 4.03
C ALA A 259 23.85 14.27 4.43
N GLN A 260 23.37 15.24 5.21
CA GLN A 260 24.18 16.36 5.71
C GLN A 260 25.33 15.88 6.61
N LEU A 261 25.06 14.92 7.51
CA LEU A 261 26.09 14.35 8.38
C LEU A 261 27.18 13.62 7.57
N LYS A 262 26.80 12.84 6.54
CA LYS A 262 27.77 12.17 5.66
C LYS A 262 28.67 13.16 4.91
N VAL A 263 28.12 14.25 4.38
CA VAL A 263 28.89 15.30 3.69
C VAL A 263 29.88 15.97 4.66
N SER A 264 29.43 16.28 5.88
CA SER A 264 30.30 16.90 6.89
C SER A 264 31.47 16.01 7.31
N ALA A 265 31.26 14.68 7.39
CA ALA A 265 32.31 13.72 7.66
C ALA A 265 33.33 13.62 6.51
N ALA A 266 32.87 13.64 5.25
CA ALA A 266 33.75 13.60 4.07
C ALA A 266 34.57 14.90 3.90
N GLY A 267 34.01 16.07 4.21
CA GLY A 267 34.72 17.35 4.15
C GLY A 267 35.81 17.51 5.22
N SER A 268 35.59 16.91 6.41
CA SER A 268 36.57 16.92 7.50
C SER A 268 37.79 16.03 7.23
N ALA A 269 37.62 14.97 6.41
CA ALA A 269 38.73 14.09 6.02
C ALA A 269 39.71 14.73 5.01
N MET A 270 39.28 15.73 4.23
CA MET A 270 40.15 16.40 3.24
C MET A 270 41.02 17.53 3.80
N THR A 271 40.73 18.05 5.00
CA THR A 271 41.48 19.18 5.59
C THR A 271 42.60 18.77 6.57
N GLY A 272 42.75 17.47 6.86
CA GLY A 272 43.82 16.93 7.72
C GLY A 272 45.12 16.52 7.00
N GLY A 273 45.17 16.59 5.66
CA GLY A 273 46.35 16.23 4.87
C GLY A 273 47.34 17.40 4.74
N VAL A 274 47.99 17.79 5.84
CA VAL A 274 49.18 18.64 5.75
C VAL A 274 50.25 17.86 4.98
N MET A 275 50.50 18.32 3.75
CA MET A 275 51.57 17.83 2.91
C MET A 275 52.92 18.07 3.59
N VAL A 276 53.54 17.00 4.11
CA VAL A 276 54.98 16.97 4.30
C VAL A 276 55.58 16.36 3.04
N GLY A 277 56.27 17.22 2.31
CA GLY A 277 56.83 16.94 0.99
C GLY A 277 57.89 15.83 0.99
N GLY A 278 58.06 15.26 -0.20
CA GLY A 278 59.11 14.30 -0.50
C GLY A 278 59.00 13.85 -1.94
N ALA A 279 59.53 14.66 -2.86
CA ALA A 279 59.79 14.26 -4.23
C ALA A 279 60.68 13.01 -4.26
N MET A 280 60.36 12.05 -5.13
CA MET A 280 61.33 11.27 -5.92
C MET A 280 60.57 10.43 -6.95
N ALA A 281 61.20 10.29 -8.11
CA ALA A 281 60.69 9.76 -9.35
C ALA A 281 60.56 8.23 -9.40
N GLY A 282 59.71 7.76 -10.31
CA GLY A 282 59.99 6.59 -11.13
C GLY A 282 59.18 5.32 -10.87
N GLY A 283 58.61 4.76 -11.95
CA GLY A 283 58.52 3.31 -12.12
C GLY A 283 57.13 2.66 -12.07
N SER A 284 56.59 2.41 -13.26
CA SER A 284 56.01 1.14 -13.73
C SER A 284 55.07 0.31 -12.83
N SER A 285 53.85 0.10 -13.36
CA SER A 285 53.11 -1.17 -13.47
C SER A 285 53.11 -2.16 -12.30
N GLY A 286 51.93 -2.44 -11.76
CA GLY A 286 51.69 -3.64 -10.96
C GLY A 286 50.25 -3.73 -10.47
N ALA A 287 49.58 -4.80 -10.85
CA ALA A 287 48.20 -5.14 -10.51
C ALA A 287 47.94 -5.22 -9.00
N GLN A 288 46.74 -4.83 -8.57
CA GLN A 288 46.19 -5.34 -7.30
C GLN A 288 44.67 -5.44 -7.31
N VAL A 289 44.22 -6.67 -7.54
CA VAL A 289 43.17 -7.43 -6.86
C VAL A 289 42.24 -6.62 -5.95
N GLY A 290 40.98 -6.51 -6.38
CA GLY A 290 39.86 -6.12 -5.54
C GLY A 290 39.53 -7.20 -4.51
N ALA A 291 39.69 -6.86 -3.24
CA ALA A 291 39.10 -7.60 -2.13
C ALA A 291 37.87 -6.80 -1.66
N GLN A 292 36.71 -7.31 -2.05
CA GLN A 292 35.39 -6.88 -1.58
C GLN A 292 35.26 -7.32 -0.11
N LEU A 293 35.34 -6.36 0.81
CA LEU A 293 35.02 -6.55 2.22
C LEU A 293 33.55 -6.20 2.44
N ASP A 294 32.72 -7.24 2.48
CA ASP A 294 31.36 -7.19 3.05
C ASP A 294 31.46 -6.96 4.57
N GLY A 295 31.67 -5.71 4.96
CA GLY A 295 31.62 -5.25 6.34
C GLY A 295 30.18 -5.00 6.77
N LYS A 296 29.47 -6.05 7.15
CA LYS A 296 28.18 -5.98 7.84
C LYS A 296 28.40 -5.48 9.27
N THR A 297 28.58 -4.18 9.46
CA THR A 297 28.64 -3.55 10.79
C THR A 297 27.24 -3.46 11.38
N ALA A 298 26.85 -4.55 12.05
CA ALA A 298 25.79 -4.55 13.04
C ALA A 298 26.24 -3.70 14.26
N GLY A 299 26.12 -2.39 14.13
CA GLY A 299 26.37 -1.43 15.23
C GLY A 299 25.21 -1.43 16.22
N SER A 300 25.56 -1.70 17.48
CA SER A 300 24.68 -1.91 18.64
C SER A 300 23.60 -0.85 18.88
N ALA A 301 22.41 -1.33 19.25
CA ALA A 301 21.17 -0.61 19.50
C ALA A 301 21.09 0.18 20.84
N THR A 302 22.21 0.62 21.41
CA THR A 302 22.23 1.32 22.70
C THR A 302 22.69 2.77 22.54
N GLU A 303 21.73 3.67 22.73
CA GLU A 303 21.91 5.09 23.06
C GLU A 303 22.47 6.03 21.97
N ARG A 304 22.07 5.78 20.72
CA ARG A 304 22.03 6.85 19.71
C ARG A 304 20.71 7.60 19.87
N VAL A 305 20.76 8.92 20.05
CA VAL A 305 19.58 9.74 19.75
C VAL A 305 19.31 9.49 18.28
N SER A 306 18.27 8.72 17.96
CA SER A 306 17.91 8.49 16.57
C SER A 306 17.62 9.85 15.94
N LEU A 307 18.05 10.06 14.70
CA LEU A 307 17.77 11.32 14.00
C LEU A 307 16.27 11.63 14.01
N GLU A 308 15.44 10.59 13.94
CA GLU A 308 14.01 10.67 14.18
C GLU A 308 13.64 11.39 15.49
N LYS A 309 14.28 11.07 16.62
CA LYS A 309 14.01 11.74 17.90
C LYS A 309 14.29 13.25 17.86
N ILE A 310 15.31 13.67 17.12
CA ILE A 310 15.62 15.10 16.94
C ILE A 310 14.56 15.77 16.08
N VAL A 311 14.15 15.12 14.99
CA VAL A 311 13.05 15.61 14.13
C VAL A 311 11.75 15.72 14.93
N LEU A 312 11.40 14.72 15.72
CA LEU A 312 10.19 14.74 16.55
C LEU A 312 10.24 15.85 17.62
N GLN A 313 11.41 16.09 18.24
CA GLN A 313 11.57 17.20 19.18
C GLN A 313 11.41 18.57 18.51
N GLU A 314 11.85 18.71 17.26
CA GLU A 314 11.67 19.91 16.45
C GLU A 314 10.18 20.11 16.11
N GLU A 315 9.50 19.06 15.66
CA GLU A 315 8.06 19.10 15.38
C GLU A 315 7.22 19.40 16.62
N ASP A 316 7.54 18.82 17.79
CA ASP A 316 6.83 19.12 19.03
C ASP A 316 6.90 20.60 19.40
N ARG A 317 8.04 21.25 19.12
CA ARG A 317 8.20 22.70 19.32
C ARG A 317 7.34 23.49 18.35
N LEU A 318 7.37 23.16 17.06
CA LEU A 318 6.55 23.84 16.04
C LEU A 318 5.06 23.66 16.32
N ARG A 319 4.65 22.45 16.72
CA ARG A 319 3.28 22.14 17.12
C ARG A 319 2.84 22.94 18.35
N SER A 320 3.71 23.12 19.34
CA SER A 320 3.43 23.97 20.50
C SER A 320 3.20 25.43 20.10
N ILE A 321 4.01 25.95 19.18
CA ILE A 321 3.85 27.31 18.63
C ILE A 321 2.55 27.42 17.83
N SER A 322 2.27 26.49 16.91
CA SER A 322 1.06 26.52 16.08
C SER A 322 -0.21 26.39 16.94
N THR A 323 -0.19 25.54 17.97
CA THR A 323 -1.29 25.39 18.93
C THR A 323 -1.53 26.69 19.71
N ALA A 324 -0.46 27.35 20.17
CA ALA A 324 -0.55 28.63 20.85
C ALA A 324 -1.11 29.76 19.95
N LEU A 325 -0.94 29.63 18.64
CA LEU A 325 -1.52 30.52 17.63
C LEU A 325 -2.95 30.12 17.21
N GLY A 326 -3.54 29.07 17.80
CA GLY A 326 -4.87 28.57 17.44
C GLY A 326 -4.95 27.93 16.06
N MET A 327 -3.80 27.52 15.50
CA MET A 327 -3.73 26.85 14.21
C MET A 327 -4.12 25.38 14.32
N LYS A 328 -4.51 24.78 13.19
CA LYS A 328 -4.65 23.31 13.08
C LYS A 328 -3.28 22.63 13.19
N ASP A 329 -3.27 21.33 13.47
CA ASP A 329 -2.05 20.53 13.46
C ASP A 329 -1.43 20.56 12.05
N LEU A 330 -0.15 20.90 11.95
CA LEU A 330 0.57 21.11 10.69
C LEU A 330 1.58 20.00 10.39
N ARG A 331 1.65 18.94 11.22
CA ARG A 331 2.68 17.90 11.10
C ARG A 331 2.58 17.05 9.83
N ASP A 332 1.48 17.14 9.09
CA ASP A 332 1.35 16.52 7.77
C ASP A 332 1.99 17.36 6.64
N LEU A 333 2.52 18.54 6.95
CA LEU A 333 3.23 19.42 6.01
C LEU A 333 4.75 19.31 6.16
N PRO A 334 5.53 19.55 5.09
CA PRO A 334 6.97 19.72 5.20
C PRO A 334 7.35 20.80 6.21
N LEU A 335 8.44 20.61 6.92
CA LEU A 335 8.91 21.49 8.00
C LEU A 335 9.00 22.97 7.57
N GLU A 336 9.51 23.24 6.37
CA GLU A 336 9.63 24.59 5.81
C GLU A 336 8.25 25.24 5.65
N LYS A 337 7.25 24.46 5.24
CA LYS A 337 5.86 24.91 5.11
C LYS A 337 5.21 25.13 6.48
N GLN A 338 5.48 24.27 7.46
CA GLN A 338 5.02 24.50 8.84
C GLN A 338 5.53 25.84 9.37
N VAL A 339 6.83 26.14 9.17
CA VAL A 339 7.45 27.40 9.59
C VAL A 339 6.88 28.60 8.84
N GLU A 340 6.66 28.52 7.53
CA GLU A 340 6.02 29.57 6.74
C GLU A 340 4.61 29.90 7.24
N GLU A 341 3.79 28.87 7.49
CA GLU A 341 2.42 29.03 8.01
C GLU A 341 2.41 29.64 9.41
N ILE A 342 3.30 29.18 10.31
CA ILE A 342 3.46 29.74 11.66
C ILE A 342 3.87 31.21 11.58
N LYS A 343 4.82 31.57 10.72
CA LYS A 343 5.26 32.97 10.53
C LYS A 343 4.11 33.85 10.04
N ARG A 344 3.31 33.36 9.09
CA ARG A 344 2.13 34.08 8.59
C ARG A 344 1.11 34.31 9.72
N ALA A 345 0.76 33.27 10.46
CA ALA A 345 -0.19 33.37 11.57
C ALA A 345 0.32 34.30 12.69
N ALA A 346 1.62 34.24 13.00
CA ALA A 346 2.23 35.15 13.97
C ALA A 346 2.18 36.61 13.50
N ALA A 347 2.42 36.87 12.21
CA ALA A 347 2.34 38.22 11.65
C ALA A 347 0.91 38.78 11.68
N GLU A 348 -0.10 37.94 11.38
CA GLU A 348 -1.51 38.31 11.50
C GLU A 348 -1.91 38.59 12.97
N ALA A 349 -1.46 37.75 13.90
CA ALA A 349 -1.67 37.95 15.33
C ALA A 349 -1.01 39.25 15.84
N ALA A 350 0.17 39.60 15.31
CA ALA A 350 0.90 40.81 15.66
C ALA A 350 0.14 42.11 15.32
N GLN A 351 -0.73 42.07 14.31
CA GLN A 351 -1.55 43.22 13.88
C GLN A 351 -2.77 43.46 14.77
N GLN A 352 -3.06 42.56 15.73
CA GLN A 352 -4.13 42.77 16.70
C GLN A 352 -3.73 43.76 17.80
N PRO A 353 -4.69 44.42 18.50
CA PRO A 353 -4.41 45.48 19.48
C PRO A 353 -3.45 45.10 20.62
N ASN A 354 -3.28 43.79 20.91
CA ASN A 354 -2.34 43.23 21.90
C ASN A 354 -1.23 42.34 21.26
N GLY A 355 -1.11 42.35 19.93
CA GLY A 355 -0.31 41.40 19.15
C GLY A 355 1.20 41.57 19.29
N ALA A 356 1.69 42.78 19.53
CA ALA A 356 3.13 43.08 19.54
C ALA A 356 3.91 42.36 20.66
N VAL A 357 3.28 42.12 21.82
CA VAL A 357 3.90 41.38 22.93
C VAL A 357 3.93 39.88 22.64
N ALA A 358 2.83 39.36 22.08
CA ALA A 358 2.74 37.96 21.67
C ALA A 358 3.74 37.63 20.55
N ALA A 359 3.87 38.50 19.54
CA ALA A 359 4.81 38.35 18.43
C ALA A 359 6.27 38.25 18.89
N LYS A 360 6.69 39.06 19.87
CA LYS A 360 8.03 38.98 20.46
C LYS A 360 8.28 37.67 21.21
N ASP A 361 7.30 37.19 21.98
CA ASP A 361 7.42 35.90 22.67
C ASP A 361 7.51 34.74 21.67
N PHE A 362 6.77 34.81 20.56
CA PHE A 362 6.84 33.81 19.49
C PHE A 362 8.17 33.81 18.75
N GLU A 363 8.70 34.99 18.41
CA GLU A 363 10.01 35.12 17.75
C GLU A 363 11.13 34.55 18.64
N ALA A 364 11.12 34.85 19.94
CA ALA A 364 12.07 34.29 20.90
C ALA A 364 11.98 32.76 20.99
N ARG A 365 10.77 32.18 20.95
CA ARG A 365 10.57 30.72 20.96
C ARG A 365 11.07 30.07 19.67
N LEU A 366 10.89 30.71 18.51
CA LEU A 366 11.41 30.24 17.21
C LEU A 366 12.94 30.28 17.16
N GLU A 367 13.56 31.35 17.64
CA GLU A 367 15.03 31.43 17.74
C GLU A 367 15.59 30.37 18.69
N ALA A 368 14.95 30.17 19.85
CA ALA A 368 15.33 29.11 20.78
C ALA A 368 15.22 27.71 20.14
N ALA A 369 14.19 27.49 19.31
CA ALA A 369 14.03 26.24 18.56
C ALA A 369 15.17 26.02 17.57
N ASN A 370 15.49 27.03 16.74
CA ASN A 370 16.60 27.01 15.79
C ASN A 370 17.96 26.78 16.47
N SER A 371 18.23 27.46 17.58
CA SER A 371 19.46 27.27 18.36
C SER A 371 19.55 25.84 18.91
N GLY A 372 18.44 25.27 19.40
CA GLY A 372 18.43 23.90 19.90
C GLY A 372 18.73 22.85 18.81
N ILE A 373 18.30 23.09 17.56
CA ILE A 373 18.63 22.21 16.42
C ILE A 373 20.13 22.27 16.14
N GLN A 374 20.70 23.47 16.06
CA GLN A 374 22.13 23.63 15.80
C GLN A 374 22.98 22.95 16.89
N GLN A 375 22.54 23.05 18.14
CA GLN A 375 23.17 22.33 19.26
C GLN A 375 23.05 20.81 19.11
N GLY A 376 21.86 20.29 18.76
CA GLY A 376 21.64 18.86 18.52
C GLY A 376 22.49 18.32 17.36
N VAL A 377 22.58 19.05 16.25
CA VAL A 377 23.46 18.71 15.11
C VAL A 377 24.93 18.71 15.53
N ALA A 378 25.36 19.69 16.32
CA ALA A 378 26.72 19.74 16.84
C ALA A 378 27.03 18.59 17.81
N GLU A 379 26.10 18.22 18.69
CA GLU A 379 26.24 17.05 19.56
C GLU A 379 26.30 15.74 18.77
N LEU A 380 25.48 15.58 17.75
CA LEU A 380 25.53 14.42 16.86
C LEU A 380 26.87 14.33 16.14
N ALA A 381 27.36 15.42 15.57
CA ALA A 381 28.66 15.45 14.91
C ALA A 381 29.80 15.05 15.88
N LYS A 382 29.71 15.46 17.16
CA LYS A 382 30.65 15.01 18.20
C LYS A 382 30.52 13.52 18.50
N LYS A 383 29.30 12.99 18.61
CA LYS A 383 29.05 11.56 18.85
C LYS A 383 29.52 10.70 17.67
N ASP A 384 29.32 11.16 16.43
CA ASP A 384 29.80 10.49 15.23
C ASP A 384 31.33 10.44 15.19
N LYS A 385 32.00 11.54 15.57
CA LYS A 385 33.47 11.54 15.72
C LYS A 385 33.95 10.53 16.77
N LEU A 386 33.28 10.50 17.93
CA LEU A 386 33.56 9.53 19.00
C LEU A 386 33.35 8.07 18.55
N LEU A 387 32.34 7.82 17.71
CA LEU A 387 32.10 6.51 17.14
C LEU A 387 33.20 6.13 16.14
N ALA A 388 33.61 7.04 15.25
CA ALA A 388 34.71 6.81 14.33
C ALA A 388 36.03 6.48 15.08
N GLU A 389 36.31 7.19 16.18
CA GLU A 389 37.46 6.90 17.05
C GLU A 389 37.36 5.50 17.70
N LYS A 390 36.16 5.10 18.14
CA LYS A 390 35.93 3.75 18.68
C LYS A 390 36.09 2.66 17.62
N ASP A 391 35.59 2.89 16.41
CA ASP A 391 35.70 1.94 15.31
C ASP A 391 37.17 1.77 14.90
N GLN A 392 37.93 2.86 14.79
CA GLN A 392 39.38 2.81 14.55
C GLN A 392 40.12 2.05 15.66
N LYS A 393 39.71 2.24 16.92
CA LYS A 393 40.26 1.49 18.06
C LYS A 393 39.94 0.00 17.97
N LEU A 394 38.71 -0.37 17.62
CA LEU A 394 38.31 -1.76 17.42
C LEU A 394 39.09 -2.41 16.27
N GLU A 395 39.28 -1.71 15.14
CA GLU A 395 40.13 -2.18 14.05
C GLU A 395 41.56 -2.41 14.51
N SER A 396 42.15 -1.47 15.26
CA SER A 396 43.51 -1.64 15.80
C SER A 396 43.62 -2.84 16.75
N GLN A 397 42.59 -3.09 17.56
CA GLN A 397 42.55 -4.26 18.44
C GLN A 397 42.41 -5.56 17.64
N ALA A 398 41.60 -5.57 16.58
CA ALA A 398 41.48 -6.72 15.69
C ALA A 398 42.81 -7.04 15.00
N THR A 399 43.56 -6.03 14.54
CA THR A 399 44.91 -6.22 13.97
C THR A 399 45.88 -6.80 14.99
N GLN A 400 45.89 -6.28 16.23
CA GLN A 400 46.74 -6.81 17.31
C GLN A 400 46.42 -8.26 17.67
N LEU A 401 45.13 -8.62 17.69
CA LEU A 401 44.71 -10.01 17.92
C LEU A 401 45.19 -10.92 16.80
N ALA A 402 45.04 -10.50 15.53
CA ALA A 402 45.54 -11.26 14.39
C ALA A 402 47.06 -11.46 14.43
N GLU A 403 47.83 -10.45 14.86
CA GLU A 403 49.28 -10.57 15.03
C GLU A 403 49.66 -11.53 16.16
N LYS A 404 48.95 -11.47 17.29
CA LYS A 404 49.13 -12.43 18.39
C LYS A 404 48.81 -13.86 17.97
N ASP A 405 47.75 -14.07 17.20
CA ASP A 405 47.41 -15.39 16.67
C ASP A 405 48.50 -15.94 15.75
N ALA A 406 49.12 -15.09 14.92
CA ALA A 406 50.26 -15.46 14.09
C ALA A 406 51.51 -15.82 14.92
N GLN A 407 51.77 -15.10 16.01
CA GLN A 407 52.85 -15.42 16.95
C GLN A 407 52.61 -16.74 17.68
N ILE A 408 51.38 -16.98 18.16
CA ILE A 408 50.98 -18.25 18.79
C ILE A 408 51.23 -19.40 17.82
N LYS A 409 50.78 -19.29 16.57
CA LYS A 409 51.01 -20.30 15.54
C LYS A 409 52.50 -20.60 15.34
N THR A 410 53.33 -19.57 15.27
CA THR A 410 54.79 -19.70 15.12
C THR A 410 55.44 -20.39 16.32
N LEU A 411 55.00 -20.08 17.54
CA LEU A 411 55.48 -20.72 18.75
C LEU A 411 55.05 -22.19 18.81
N THR A 412 53.81 -22.49 18.46
CA THR A 412 53.31 -23.87 18.37
C THR A 412 54.14 -24.69 17.40
N ASP A 413 54.45 -24.17 16.21
CA ASP A 413 55.32 -24.85 15.23
C ASP A 413 56.73 -25.11 15.77
N LYS A 414 57.29 -24.17 16.57
CA LYS A 414 58.60 -24.36 17.22
C LYS A 414 58.55 -25.43 18.31
N VAL A 415 57.50 -25.45 19.13
CA VAL A 415 57.31 -26.48 20.16
C VAL A 415 57.22 -27.85 19.50
N MET A 416 56.41 -28.01 18.45
CA MET A 416 56.32 -29.27 17.71
C MET A 416 57.67 -29.73 17.13
N LYS A 417 58.49 -28.79 16.62
CA LYS A 417 59.85 -29.11 16.14
C LYS A 417 60.80 -29.54 17.26
N LEU A 418 60.70 -28.94 18.44
CA LEU A 418 61.51 -29.30 19.60
C LEU A 418 61.11 -30.66 20.18
N GLU A 419 59.81 -30.97 20.18
CA GLU A 419 59.30 -32.29 20.61
C GLU A 419 59.65 -33.41 19.62
N ALA A 420 59.78 -33.09 18.32
CA ALA A 420 60.23 -34.02 17.29
C ALA A 420 61.77 -34.25 17.27
N ALA A 421 62.55 -33.50 18.06
CA ALA A 421 63.99 -33.69 18.12
C ALA A 421 64.34 -34.99 18.90
N PRO A 422 65.14 -35.91 18.32
CA PRO A 422 65.45 -37.18 18.96
C PRO A 422 66.25 -36.98 20.26
N LYS A 423 65.72 -37.53 21.37
CA LYS A 423 66.38 -37.52 22.69
C LYS A 423 67.80 -38.10 22.58
N PRO A 424 68.84 -37.44 23.11
CA PRO A 424 70.18 -37.98 23.12
C PRO A 424 70.25 -39.22 24.03
N ALA A 425 70.76 -40.32 23.48
CA ALA A 425 70.93 -41.60 24.15
C ALA A 425 71.76 -41.45 25.43
N LYS A 426 71.16 -41.76 26.58
CA LYS A 426 71.85 -41.84 27.88
C LYS A 426 72.86 -43.00 27.85
N LYS A 427 74.15 -42.66 27.96
CA LYS A 427 75.24 -43.60 28.28
C LYS A 427 75.00 -44.20 29.67
N SER A 428 74.80 -45.51 29.72
CA SER A 428 74.84 -46.31 30.94
C SER A 428 76.25 -46.30 31.53
N ARG A 429 76.40 -45.87 32.79
CA ARG A 429 77.65 -46.03 33.55
C ARG A 429 77.35 -46.75 34.87
N THR A 430 77.98 -47.91 34.97
CA THR A 430 78.06 -48.90 36.04
C THR A 430 78.79 -48.38 37.30
N VAL A 431 78.79 -49.21 38.37
CA VAL A 431 79.68 -49.23 39.57
C VAL A 431 79.10 -48.46 40.78
N LYS A 432 78.98 -48.94 42.02
CA LYS A 432 79.38 -50.16 42.80
C LYS A 432 78.52 -50.24 44.08
N PRO A 433 78.33 -51.42 44.70
CA PRO A 433 77.77 -51.54 46.04
C PRO A 433 78.88 -51.51 47.12
N LYS A 434 78.67 -50.84 48.26
CA LYS A 434 79.50 -51.07 49.46
C LYS A 434 78.81 -50.62 50.77
N VAL A 435 78.47 -51.64 51.57
CA VAL A 435 78.76 -51.79 53.02
C VAL A 435 78.03 -50.88 54.02
N SER A 436 77.05 -51.51 54.67
CA SER A 436 76.81 -51.57 56.12
C SER A 436 77.72 -50.79 57.08
N GLN A 437 77.12 -50.06 58.02
CA GLN A 437 77.13 -50.43 59.44
C GLN A 437 76.16 -49.56 60.29
N PRO A 438 75.76 -50.02 61.49
CA PRO A 438 74.59 -49.57 62.26
C PRO A 438 74.97 -48.71 63.48
N VAL A 439 74.11 -48.69 64.51
CA VAL A 439 74.29 -48.15 65.89
C VAL A 439 73.76 -46.70 66.03
N LYS A 440 72.87 -46.28 66.93
CA LYS A 440 72.37 -46.65 68.29
C LYS A 440 70.88 -46.20 68.36
N LYS A 441 69.98 -46.75 69.17
CA LYS A 441 70.12 -47.24 70.55
C LYS A 441 70.09 -48.75 70.68
#